data_AF-Q48AF5-F1
#
_entry.id   AF-Q48AF5-F1
#
_cell.length_a   1.000
_cell.length_b   1.000
_cell.length_c   1.000
_cell.angle_alpha   90.00
_cell.angle_beta   90.00
_cell.angle_gamma   90.00
#
_symmetry.space_group_name_H-M   'P 1'
#
loop_
_entity.id
_entity.type
_entity.pdbx_description
1 polymer ?
#
loop_
_entity_poly.entity_id
_entity_poly.type
_entity_poly.pdbx_seq_one_letter_code
_entity_poly.pdbx_strand_id
1 'polypeptide(L)'
;MDEREGFFSLPKKNTFEILLTVGFFIGVVVCIFIISSDDLTSRESSIVSLFLTFLSIIASWLLANIYGDSQHIKAIEEVKEMHNEKVKTFALKAAEKVNNLSLNINKLSIYLESELDAEYDLDTESLIGKEKIIESAIHSLTMLKSVNDTSLSDWHGIIDEEIEERREAQEEKEERLNQLTYRLESLTLKKDEDNKDDRLEQQIETMKKDMRLLMAGVSGAHISVGKRKRREEIIKECPSCENKLKFSQRSMKNSIKTIHCSSCDSLISSSFVPAKDDFLLTLKVKQKKETHCSDCGEKISFELDTEVKSRSVVNCGKCHKQVTAIRLENGEVKYTEGNEYMSSTLTENDIENVSKALPLQPWPQGIHKKVATELNMSNSAVRRSMKILISRGIVKNQVDGQLFDNVVQVKN
;
A
#
# COMPACT_ATOMS: atom_id res chain seq x y z
N MET A 1 15.68 8.68 -29.28
CA MET A 1 14.37 9.35 -29.34
C MET A 1 13.50 8.73 -28.28
N ASP A 2 13.51 9.34 -27.11
CA ASP A 2 12.40 9.34 -26.15
C ASP A 2 12.79 10.38 -25.09
N GLU A 3 12.43 11.63 -25.41
CA GLU A 3 12.52 12.78 -24.51
C GLU A 3 11.53 12.56 -23.37
N ARG A 4 12.01 12.03 -22.24
CA ARG A 4 11.27 12.18 -20.98
C ARG A 4 11.56 13.55 -20.43
N GLU A 5 10.64 14.46 -20.71
CA GLU A 5 10.47 15.72 -20.00
C GLU A 5 10.40 15.42 -18.49
N GLY A 6 11.53 15.63 -17.81
CA GLY A 6 11.57 15.80 -16.37
C GLY A 6 10.82 17.07 -16.05
N PHE A 7 9.55 16.93 -15.70
CA PHE A 7 8.70 17.98 -15.18
C PHE A 7 9.36 18.50 -13.89
N PHE A 8 10.23 19.51 -14.02
CA PHE A 8 10.74 20.30 -12.91
C PHE A 8 9.55 21.03 -12.30
N SER A 9 8.90 20.42 -11.32
CA SER A 9 8.12 21.17 -10.37
C SER A 9 9.10 22.05 -9.60
N LEU A 10 9.28 23.29 -10.06
CA LEU A 10 9.79 24.36 -9.20
C LEU A 10 9.03 24.26 -7.87
N PRO A 11 9.72 24.24 -6.71
CA PRO A 11 9.02 24.24 -5.45
C PRO A 11 8.06 25.44 -5.51
N LYS A 12 6.76 25.17 -5.30
CA LYS A 12 5.76 26.22 -5.14
C LYS A 12 6.26 27.08 -3.97
N LYS A 13 7.01 28.14 -4.27
CA LYS A 13 7.33 29.19 -3.31
C LYS A 13 6.00 29.58 -2.71
N ASN A 14 5.85 29.37 -1.40
CA ASN A 14 4.61 29.65 -0.72
C ASN A 14 4.26 31.11 -1.05
N THR A 15 3.11 31.34 -1.67
CA THR A 15 2.60 32.68 -1.98
C THR A 15 2.62 33.58 -0.73
N PHE A 16 2.54 32.96 0.44
CA PHE A 16 2.75 33.55 1.76
C PHE A 16 4.14 34.19 1.96
N GLU A 17 5.23 33.53 1.58
CA GLU A 17 6.60 34.06 1.74
C GLU A 17 6.87 35.25 0.81
N ILE A 18 6.28 35.23 -0.40
CA ILE A 18 6.32 36.35 -1.33
C ILE A 18 5.52 37.54 -0.75
N LEU A 19 4.34 37.28 -0.19
CA LEU A 19 3.55 38.32 0.50
C LEU A 19 4.28 38.91 1.70
N LEU A 20 4.99 38.08 2.47
CA LEU A 20 5.71 38.50 3.67
C LEU A 20 6.94 39.35 3.32
N THR A 21 7.70 38.96 2.30
CA THR A 21 8.84 39.75 1.79
C THR A 21 8.40 41.09 1.19
N VAL A 22 7.31 41.10 0.41
CA VAL A 22 6.76 42.35 -0.15
C VAL A 22 6.23 43.26 0.95
N GLY A 23 5.50 42.72 1.93
CA GLY A 23 5.01 43.47 3.09
C GLY A 23 6.14 44.07 3.92
N PHE A 24 7.25 43.34 4.07
CA PHE A 24 8.45 43.83 4.75
C PHE A 24 9.07 45.05 4.04
N PHE A 25 9.26 44.97 2.73
CA PHE A 25 9.81 46.08 1.94
C PHE A 25 8.91 47.32 1.99
N ILE A 26 7.58 47.14 1.92
CA ILE A 26 6.62 48.23 2.06
C ILE A 26 6.75 48.88 3.45
N GLY A 27 6.87 48.07 4.51
CA GLY A 27 7.04 48.56 5.89
C GLY A 27 8.29 49.43 6.06
N VAL A 28 9.42 49.00 5.52
CA VAL A 28 10.68 49.78 5.57
C VAL A 28 10.55 51.11 4.81
N VAL A 29 9.96 51.09 3.60
CA VAL A 29 9.76 52.29 2.78
C VAL A 29 8.83 53.28 3.48
N VAL A 30 7.76 52.81 4.12
CA VAL A 30 6.83 53.65 4.90
C VAL A 30 7.55 54.30 6.09
N CYS A 31 8.36 53.55 6.84
CA CYS A 31 9.14 54.11 7.94
C CYS A 31 10.12 55.21 7.46
N ILE A 32 10.82 54.99 6.34
CA ILE A 32 11.74 55.99 5.77
C ILE A 32 10.97 57.23 5.29
N PHE A 33 9.80 57.04 4.68
CA PHE A 33 8.97 58.14 4.19
C PHE A 33 8.44 59.02 5.34
N ILE A 34 8.00 58.40 6.45
CA ILE A 34 7.55 59.11 7.66
C ILE A 34 8.70 59.93 8.25
N ILE A 35 9.90 59.36 8.35
CA ILE A 35 11.10 60.07 8.83
C ILE A 35 11.44 61.27 7.94
N SER A 36 11.21 61.16 6.64
CA SER A 36 11.56 62.21 5.68
C SER A 36 10.54 63.34 5.56
N SER A 37 9.29 63.13 6.00
CA SER A 37 8.18 64.05 5.67
C SER A 37 7.70 64.90 6.85
N ASP A 38 7.89 64.44 8.10
CA ASP A 38 7.33 65.09 9.29
C ASP A 38 8.43 65.48 10.31
N ASP A 39 8.25 66.65 10.95
CA ASP A 39 8.98 67.03 12.16
C ASP A 39 8.49 66.18 13.34
N LEU A 40 9.05 64.97 13.45
CA LEU A 40 8.65 63.98 14.45
C LEU A 40 8.94 64.45 15.88
N THR A 41 7.98 64.19 16.76
CA THR A 41 8.21 64.35 18.20
C THR A 41 9.20 63.30 18.72
N SER A 42 9.87 63.61 19.84
CA SER A 42 10.85 62.69 20.44
C SER A 42 10.29 61.31 20.79
N ARG A 43 8.98 61.20 21.04
CA ARG A 43 8.27 59.93 21.27
C ARG A 43 7.99 59.15 19.99
N GLU A 44 7.66 59.81 18.89
CA GLU A 44 7.41 59.13 17.62
C GLU A 44 8.73 58.63 17.02
N SER A 45 9.80 59.40 17.16
CA SER A 45 11.15 58.99 16.77
C SER A 45 11.62 57.71 17.49
N SER A 46 11.34 57.58 18.81
CA SER A 46 11.69 56.37 19.56
C SER A 46 10.86 55.15 19.16
N ILE A 47 9.58 55.33 18.81
CA ILE A 47 8.72 54.24 18.31
C ILE A 47 9.18 53.80 16.91
N VAL A 48 9.46 54.74 16.01
CA VAL A 48 9.89 54.43 14.63
C VAL A 48 11.23 53.69 14.65
N SER A 49 12.18 54.13 15.46
CA SER A 49 13.47 53.44 15.63
C SER A 49 13.30 52.02 16.20
N LEU A 50 12.40 51.82 17.17
CA LEU A 50 12.08 50.49 17.70
C LEU A 50 11.43 49.61 16.62
N PHE A 51 10.53 50.12 15.79
CA PHE A 51 9.99 49.35 14.66
C PHE A 51 11.07 48.96 13.65
N LEU A 52 12.01 49.86 13.39
CA LEU A 52 13.11 49.62 12.45
C LEU A 52 14.08 48.54 12.97
N THR A 53 14.32 48.47 14.28
CA THR A 53 15.12 47.38 14.87
C THR A 53 14.39 46.03 14.78
N PHE A 54 13.09 45.99 15.05
CA PHE A 54 12.29 44.76 14.85
C PHE A 54 12.29 44.31 13.39
N LEU A 55 12.14 45.23 12.44
CA LEU A 55 12.23 44.92 11.03
C LEU A 55 13.63 44.38 10.66
N SER A 56 14.70 44.97 11.19
CA SER A 56 16.06 44.46 10.96
C SER A 56 16.23 43.01 11.46
N ILE A 57 15.70 42.66 12.62
CA ILE A 57 15.76 41.28 13.16
C ILE A 57 15.00 40.31 12.24
N ILE A 58 13.81 40.71 11.77
CA ILE A 58 13.01 39.90 10.85
C ILE A 58 13.73 39.73 9.51
N ALA A 59 14.38 40.78 8.99
CA ALA A 59 15.17 40.70 7.76
C ALA A 59 16.34 39.72 7.90
N SER A 60 17.09 39.79 9.00
CA SER A 60 18.19 38.86 9.28
C SER A 60 17.71 37.41 9.36
N TRP A 61 16.55 37.17 9.99
CA TRP A 61 15.96 35.83 10.07
C TRP A 61 15.50 35.31 8.70
N LEU A 62 14.84 36.15 7.91
CA LEU A 62 14.34 35.80 6.58
C LEU A 62 15.50 35.49 5.62
N LEU A 63 16.57 36.31 5.65
CA LEU A 63 17.80 36.06 4.90
C LEU A 63 18.45 34.75 5.33
N ALA A 64 18.61 34.49 6.63
CA ALA A 64 19.19 33.25 7.11
C ALA A 64 18.42 32.02 6.61
N ASN A 65 17.08 32.08 6.61
CA ASN A 65 16.25 30.97 6.16
C ASN A 65 16.36 30.73 4.64
N ILE A 66 16.30 31.80 3.83
CA ILE A 66 16.46 31.69 2.36
C ILE A 66 17.84 31.13 2.00
N TYR A 67 18.89 31.62 2.65
CA TYR A 67 20.24 31.16 2.37
C TYR A 67 20.47 29.73 2.87
N GLY A 68 19.89 29.35 4.01
CA GLY A 68 19.91 27.98 4.52
C GLY A 68 19.30 27.00 3.53
N ASP A 69 18.07 27.26 3.08
CA ASP A 69 17.38 26.40 2.13
C ASP A 69 18.12 26.30 0.78
N SER A 70 18.66 27.41 0.30
CA SER A 70 19.46 27.45 -0.92
C SER A 70 20.73 26.61 -0.83
N GLN A 71 21.43 26.65 0.32
CA GLN A 71 22.61 25.82 0.54
C GLN A 71 22.26 24.32 0.63
N HIS A 72 21.15 23.98 1.30
CA HIS A 72 20.70 22.59 1.37
C HIS A 72 20.34 22.03 -0.01
N ILE A 73 19.63 22.80 -0.83
CA ILE A 73 19.27 22.38 -2.19
C ILE A 73 20.53 22.14 -3.04
N LYS A 74 21.49 23.05 -2.98
CA LYS A 74 22.76 22.92 -3.72
C LYS A 74 23.58 21.72 -3.25
N ALA A 75 23.66 21.48 -1.95
CA ALA A 75 24.37 20.33 -1.40
C ALA A 75 23.72 19.00 -1.85
N ILE A 76 22.39 18.93 -1.87
CA ILE A 76 21.66 17.75 -2.37
C ILE A 76 21.91 17.55 -3.87
N GLU A 77 21.91 18.64 -4.65
CA GLU A 77 22.16 18.58 -6.09
C GLU A 77 23.59 18.12 -6.40
N GLU A 78 24.59 18.64 -5.69
CA GLU A 78 25.99 18.26 -5.82
C GLU A 78 26.21 16.77 -5.48
N VAL A 79 25.62 16.28 -4.38
CA VAL A 79 25.70 14.86 -4.01
C VAL A 79 25.06 13.98 -5.08
N LYS A 80 23.92 14.39 -5.62
CA LYS A 80 23.22 13.64 -6.68
C LYS A 80 24.02 13.62 -7.98
N GLU A 81 24.64 14.73 -8.34
CA GLU A 81 25.51 14.83 -9.52
C GLU A 81 26.74 13.93 -9.37
N MET A 82 27.46 14.02 -8.23
CA MET A 82 28.59 13.14 -7.94
C MET A 82 28.21 11.65 -7.97
N HIS A 83 27.05 11.29 -7.44
CA HIS A 83 26.58 9.91 -7.46
C HIS A 83 26.28 9.44 -8.89
N ASN A 84 25.61 10.27 -9.69
CA ASN A 84 25.31 9.96 -11.08
C ASN A 84 26.59 9.81 -11.93
N GLU A 85 27.59 10.67 -11.69
CA GLU A 85 28.90 10.55 -12.32
C GLU A 85 29.64 9.27 -11.92
N LYS A 86 29.61 8.90 -10.64
CA LYS A 86 30.16 7.62 -10.16
C LYS A 86 29.48 6.45 -10.86
N VAL A 87 28.15 6.39 -10.86
CA VAL A 87 27.37 5.33 -11.51
C VAL A 87 27.68 5.26 -13.02
N LYS A 88 27.75 6.40 -13.70
CA LYS A 88 28.11 6.46 -15.14
C LYS A 88 29.52 5.92 -15.37
N THR A 89 30.48 6.27 -14.51
CA THR A 89 31.86 5.79 -14.60
C THR A 89 31.94 4.27 -14.39
N PHE A 90 31.21 3.74 -13.40
CA PHE A 90 31.13 2.30 -13.17
C PHE A 90 30.44 1.57 -14.32
N ALA A 91 29.35 2.11 -14.87
CA ALA A 91 28.66 1.56 -16.03
C ALA A 91 29.57 1.52 -17.28
N LEU A 92 30.33 2.58 -17.52
CA LEU A 92 31.30 2.64 -18.62
C LEU A 92 32.43 1.61 -18.42
N LYS A 93 33.00 1.51 -17.21
CA LYS A 93 34.01 0.50 -16.89
C LYS A 93 33.47 -0.93 -17.04
N ALA A 94 32.24 -1.17 -16.60
CA ALA A 94 31.58 -2.46 -16.77
C ALA A 94 31.37 -2.79 -18.26
N ALA A 95 30.93 -1.82 -19.06
CA ALA A 95 30.76 -2.01 -20.51
C ALA A 95 32.10 -2.31 -21.20
N GLU A 96 33.18 -1.59 -20.84
CA GLU A 96 34.52 -1.86 -21.35
C GLU A 96 35.02 -3.26 -20.95
N LYS A 97 34.82 -3.66 -19.70
CA LYS A 97 35.16 -5.02 -19.22
C LYS A 97 34.37 -6.10 -19.96
N VAL A 98 33.06 -5.92 -20.18
CA VAL A 98 32.22 -6.86 -20.96
C VAL A 98 32.69 -6.96 -22.41
N ASN A 99 33.09 -5.84 -23.02
CA ASN A 99 33.64 -5.83 -24.37
C ASN A 99 34.98 -6.59 -24.42
N ASN A 100 35.87 -6.37 -23.44
CA ASN A 100 37.14 -7.08 -23.32
C ASN A 100 36.94 -8.59 -23.10
N LEU A 101 35.98 -8.99 -22.24
CA LEU A 101 35.59 -10.39 -22.04
C LEU A 101 35.11 -11.01 -23.35
N SER A 102 34.23 -10.31 -24.08
CA SER A 102 33.67 -10.78 -25.36
C SER A 102 34.77 -10.98 -26.42
N LEU A 103 35.75 -10.07 -26.46
CA LEU A 103 36.89 -10.16 -27.37
C LEU A 103 37.81 -11.34 -27.03
N ASN A 104 38.06 -11.60 -25.74
CA ASN A 104 38.85 -12.75 -25.30
C ASN A 104 38.15 -14.08 -25.53
N ILE A 105 36.83 -14.15 -25.31
CA ILE A 105 36.02 -15.33 -25.64
C ILE A 105 36.02 -15.58 -27.15
N ASN A 106 35.88 -14.54 -27.97
CA ASN A 106 35.91 -14.69 -29.42
C ASN A 106 37.30 -15.18 -29.91
N LYS A 107 38.39 -14.64 -29.34
CA LYS A 107 39.75 -15.15 -29.61
C LYS A 107 39.88 -16.63 -29.25
N LEU A 108 39.35 -17.03 -28.09
CA LEU A 108 39.37 -18.42 -27.65
C LEU A 108 38.50 -19.31 -28.55
N SER A 109 37.35 -18.83 -29.02
CA SER A 109 36.49 -19.53 -29.99
C SER A 109 37.22 -19.76 -31.31
N ILE A 110 37.81 -18.71 -31.90
CA ILE A 110 38.57 -18.80 -33.15
C ILE A 110 39.76 -19.75 -32.97
N TYR A 111 40.44 -19.71 -31.83
CA TYR A 111 41.59 -20.58 -31.54
C TYR A 111 41.19 -22.05 -31.39
N LEU A 112 40.03 -22.33 -30.78
CA LEU A 112 39.49 -23.69 -30.67
C LEU A 112 38.90 -24.19 -32.00
N GLU A 113 38.29 -23.34 -32.81
CA GLU A 113 37.80 -23.67 -34.15
C GLU A 113 38.96 -24.01 -35.09
N SER A 114 40.03 -23.21 -35.09
CA SER A 114 41.23 -23.51 -35.87
C SER A 114 41.90 -24.83 -35.48
N GLU A 115 41.73 -25.25 -34.22
CA GLU A 115 42.23 -26.52 -33.70
C GLU A 115 41.33 -27.69 -34.04
N LEU A 116 40.02 -27.47 -34.15
CA LEU A 116 39.05 -28.49 -34.59
C LEU A 116 39.23 -28.82 -36.08
N ASP A 117 39.59 -27.82 -36.89
CA ASP A 117 39.82 -27.95 -38.33
C ASP A 117 41.23 -28.49 -38.68
N ALA A 118 42.15 -28.56 -37.71
CA ALA A 118 43.49 -29.08 -37.91
C ALA A 118 43.47 -30.63 -37.98
N GLU A 119 43.94 -31.19 -39.10
CA GLU A 119 44.04 -32.63 -39.32
C GLU A 119 45.34 -33.14 -38.67
N TYR A 120 45.22 -34.01 -37.66
CA TYR A 120 46.34 -34.47 -36.85
C TYR A 120 46.72 -35.91 -37.17
N ASP A 121 48.00 -36.13 -37.50
CA ASP A 121 48.62 -37.46 -37.47
C ASP A 121 48.80 -37.93 -36.01
N LEU A 122 48.75 -39.26 -35.77
CA LEU A 122 48.89 -39.94 -34.47
C LEU A 122 50.31 -39.85 -33.86
N ASP A 123 51.05 -38.77 -34.11
CA ASP A 123 52.40 -38.56 -33.59
C ASP A 123 52.37 -37.90 -32.20
N THR A 124 53.32 -38.26 -31.34
CA THR A 124 53.55 -37.72 -30.00
C THR A 124 53.68 -36.20 -29.95
N GLU A 125 54.18 -35.56 -31.01
CA GLU A 125 54.31 -34.11 -31.12
C GLU A 125 52.94 -33.41 -31.23
N SER A 126 51.96 -34.05 -31.86
CA SER A 126 50.57 -33.56 -31.95
C SER A 126 49.86 -33.57 -30.59
N LEU A 127 50.16 -34.55 -29.73
CA LEU A 127 49.58 -34.67 -28.40
C LEU A 127 50.11 -33.58 -27.45
N ILE A 128 51.40 -33.25 -27.53
CA ILE A 128 52.01 -32.15 -26.77
C ILE A 128 51.46 -30.79 -27.21
N GLY A 129 51.15 -30.63 -28.51
CA GLY A 129 50.44 -29.46 -29.03
C GLY A 129 49.06 -29.27 -28.37
N LYS A 130 48.26 -30.34 -28.31
CA LYS A 130 46.93 -30.33 -27.69
C LYS A 130 46.97 -30.00 -26.19
N GLU A 131 47.93 -30.56 -25.46
CA GLU A 131 48.09 -30.28 -24.04
C GLU A 131 48.34 -28.79 -23.78
N LYS A 132 49.27 -28.16 -24.51
CA LYS A 132 49.55 -26.72 -24.40
C LYS A 132 48.37 -25.83 -24.78
N ILE A 133 47.54 -26.26 -25.72
CA ILE A 133 46.34 -25.54 -26.16
C ILE A 133 45.25 -25.59 -25.08
N ILE A 134 45.03 -26.77 -24.49
CA ILE A 134 44.12 -26.93 -23.37
C ILE A 134 44.59 -26.09 -22.18
N GLU A 135 45.89 -26.07 -21.87
CA GLU A 135 46.44 -25.20 -20.83
C GLU A 135 46.22 -23.71 -21.11
N SER A 136 46.42 -23.25 -22.35
CA SER A 136 46.16 -21.87 -22.77
C SER A 136 44.67 -21.49 -22.66
N ALA A 137 43.78 -22.39 -23.05
CA ALA A 137 42.34 -22.21 -22.92
C ALA A 137 41.90 -22.18 -21.44
N ILE A 138 42.44 -23.04 -20.59
CA ILE A 138 42.21 -23.04 -19.14
C ILE A 138 42.69 -21.73 -18.52
N HIS A 139 43.88 -21.25 -18.90
CA HIS A 139 44.41 -19.97 -18.41
C HIS A 139 43.51 -18.80 -18.81
N SER A 140 43.05 -18.78 -20.06
CA SER A 140 42.11 -17.77 -20.56
C SER A 140 40.78 -17.81 -19.81
N LEU A 141 40.20 -18.99 -19.58
CA LEU A 141 38.98 -19.17 -18.77
C LEU A 141 39.17 -18.71 -17.32
N THR A 142 40.34 -18.99 -16.72
CA THR A 142 40.67 -18.56 -15.35
C THR A 142 40.79 -17.04 -15.26
N MET A 143 41.39 -16.40 -16.27
CA MET A 143 41.43 -14.94 -16.37
C MET A 143 40.03 -14.34 -16.53
N LEU A 144 39.18 -14.93 -17.38
CA LEU A 144 37.78 -14.50 -17.56
C LEU A 144 37.00 -14.60 -16.25
N LYS A 145 37.20 -15.68 -15.48
CA LYS A 145 36.58 -15.86 -14.16
C LYS A 145 37.00 -14.76 -13.19
N SER A 146 38.30 -14.47 -13.08
CA SER A 146 38.84 -13.41 -12.21
C SER A 146 38.28 -12.02 -12.55
N VAL A 147 38.17 -11.68 -13.84
CA VAL A 147 37.58 -10.41 -14.29
C VAL A 147 36.08 -10.33 -13.94
N ASN A 148 35.35 -11.45 -14.04
CA ASN A 148 33.95 -11.52 -13.64
C ASN A 148 33.78 -11.36 -12.12
N ASP A 149 34.55 -12.10 -11.31
CA ASP A 149 34.51 -12.03 -9.85
C ASP A 149 34.82 -10.61 -9.34
N THR A 150 35.80 -9.94 -9.95
CA THR A 150 36.14 -8.53 -9.62
C THR A 150 35.00 -7.59 -10.01
N SER A 151 34.36 -7.80 -11.16
CA SER A 151 33.24 -6.96 -11.61
C SER A 151 32.00 -7.14 -10.73
N LEU A 152 31.71 -8.38 -10.32
CA LEU A 152 30.65 -8.67 -9.36
C LEU A 152 30.92 -8.02 -8.00
N SER A 153 32.18 -8.04 -7.53
CA SER A 153 32.58 -7.33 -6.31
C SER A 153 32.39 -5.82 -6.41
N ASP A 154 32.73 -5.22 -7.56
CA ASP A 154 32.54 -3.78 -7.80
C ASP A 154 31.04 -3.41 -7.72
N TRP A 155 30.16 -4.23 -8.32
CA TRP A 155 28.71 -4.04 -8.24
C TRP A 155 28.15 -4.32 -6.85
N HIS A 156 28.67 -5.33 -6.15
CA HIS A 156 28.25 -5.66 -4.80
C HIS A 156 28.57 -4.53 -3.83
N GLY A 157 29.73 -3.87 -3.97
CA GLY A 157 30.07 -2.70 -3.16
C GLY A 157 29.09 -1.54 -3.33
N ILE A 158 28.69 -1.24 -4.58
CA ILE A 158 27.73 -0.16 -4.87
C ILE A 158 26.32 -0.50 -4.35
N ILE A 159 25.91 -1.76 -4.49
CA ILE A 159 24.59 -2.22 -4.08
C ILE A 159 24.51 -2.38 -2.55
N ASP A 160 25.55 -2.90 -1.91
CA ASP A 160 25.58 -3.12 -0.46
C ASP A 160 25.74 -1.81 0.30
N GLU A 161 26.51 -0.83 -0.22
CA GLU A 161 26.57 0.51 0.38
C GLU A 161 25.19 1.17 0.36
N GLU A 162 24.42 1.03 -0.73
CA GLU A 162 23.04 1.55 -0.81
C GLU A 162 22.08 0.77 0.11
N ILE A 163 22.25 -0.55 0.24
CA ILE A 163 21.42 -1.38 1.13
C ILE A 163 21.73 -1.07 2.60
N GLU A 164 23.00 -0.93 2.96
CA GLU A 164 23.44 -0.62 4.32
C GLU A 164 23.03 0.80 4.72
N GLU A 165 23.21 1.79 3.85
CA GLU A 165 22.73 3.16 4.09
C GLU A 165 21.20 3.20 4.26
N ARG A 166 20.46 2.41 3.47
CA ARG A 166 19.00 2.26 3.67
C ARG A 166 18.66 1.57 4.98
N ARG A 167 19.45 0.60 5.41
CA ARG A 167 19.28 -0.14 6.66
C ARG A 167 19.54 0.76 7.85
N GLU A 168 20.66 1.48 7.88
CA GLU A 168 21.01 2.47 8.90
C GLU A 168 19.95 3.58 8.96
N ALA A 169 19.53 4.13 7.81
CA ALA A 169 18.47 5.13 7.77
C ALA A 169 17.11 4.60 8.25
N GLN A 170 16.88 3.29 8.18
CA GLN A 170 15.68 2.65 8.71
C GLN A 170 15.80 2.40 10.22
N GLU A 171 16.96 1.94 10.68
CA GLU A 171 17.30 1.80 12.11
C GLU A 171 17.17 3.15 12.84
N GLU A 172 17.72 4.24 12.30
CA GLU A 172 17.57 5.59 12.89
C GLU A 172 16.09 6.02 13.00
N LYS A 173 15.28 5.69 12.00
CA LYS A 173 13.84 6.03 12.03
C LYS A 173 13.09 5.18 13.04
N GLU A 174 13.43 3.91 13.18
CA GLU A 174 12.89 3.01 14.20
C GLU A 174 13.26 3.49 15.60
N GLU A 175 14.51 3.92 15.82
CA GLU A 175 14.94 4.52 17.08
C GLU A 175 14.16 5.80 17.41
N ARG A 176 13.98 6.72 16.44
CA ARG A 176 13.15 7.91 16.63
C ARG A 176 11.70 7.56 16.97
N LEU A 177 11.14 6.54 16.34
CA LEU A 177 9.79 6.06 16.60
C LEU A 177 9.69 5.47 18.02
N ASN A 178 10.68 4.69 18.44
CA ASN A 178 10.76 4.14 19.79
C ASN A 178 10.87 5.25 20.84
N GLN A 179 11.70 6.27 20.61
CA GLN A 179 11.81 7.44 21.49
C GLN A 179 10.49 8.21 21.61
N LEU A 180 9.78 8.42 20.51
CA LEU A 180 8.46 9.06 20.51
C LEU A 180 7.42 8.21 21.25
N THR A 181 7.44 6.90 21.05
CA THR A 181 6.53 5.97 21.71
C THR A 181 6.74 5.98 23.23
N TYR A 182 8.00 5.91 23.68
CA TYR A 182 8.36 6.02 25.09
C TYR A 182 7.91 7.37 25.70
N ARG A 183 8.14 8.48 24.98
CA ARG A 183 7.72 9.80 25.43
C ARG A 183 6.19 9.91 25.54
N LEU A 184 5.47 9.35 24.57
CA LEU A 184 4.01 9.32 24.55
C LEU A 184 3.46 8.50 25.72
N GLU A 185 4.04 7.33 25.98
CA GLU A 185 3.70 6.46 27.11
C GLU A 185 3.90 7.19 28.45
N SER A 186 5.04 7.88 28.61
CA SER A 186 5.32 8.66 29.83
C SER A 186 4.33 9.81 30.06
N LEU A 187 3.84 10.44 28.99
CA LEU A 187 2.87 11.53 29.08
C LEU A 187 1.44 11.02 29.30
N THR A 188 1.11 9.85 28.76
CA THR A 188 -0.17 9.20 29.07
C THR A 188 -0.25 8.79 30.54
N LEU A 189 0.85 8.25 31.11
CA LEU A 189 0.90 7.92 32.54
C LEU A 189 0.74 9.17 33.43
N LYS A 190 1.38 10.29 33.07
CA LYS A 190 1.21 11.58 33.78
C LYS A 190 -0.20 12.16 33.65
N LYS A 191 -0.86 11.98 32.51
CA LYS A 191 -2.25 12.42 32.31
C LYS A 191 -3.23 11.67 33.23
N ASP A 192 -2.99 10.39 33.48
CA ASP A 192 -3.82 9.60 34.38
C ASP A 192 -3.67 10.05 35.86
N GLU A 193 -2.56 10.69 36.21
CA GLU A 193 -2.31 11.30 37.53
C GLU A 193 -2.90 12.74 37.63
N ASP A 194 -2.75 13.57 36.60
CA ASP A 194 -3.22 14.97 36.57
C ASP A 194 -4.46 15.14 35.66
N ASN A 195 -5.64 15.03 36.26
CA ASN A 195 -6.91 14.80 35.55
C ASN A 195 -7.49 15.99 34.74
N LYS A 196 -6.79 17.13 34.55
CA LYS A 196 -7.34 18.34 33.88
C LYS A 196 -6.31 19.31 33.28
N ASP A 197 -5.33 18.85 32.51
CA ASP A 197 -4.47 19.78 31.75
C ASP A 197 -4.69 19.65 30.23
N ASP A 198 -5.47 20.58 29.67
CA ASP A 198 -5.77 20.67 28.23
C ASP A 198 -4.49 20.83 27.39
N ARG A 199 -3.39 21.36 27.97
CA ARG A 199 -2.11 21.49 27.26
C ARG A 199 -1.41 20.13 27.08
N LEU A 200 -1.53 19.23 28.07
CA LEU A 200 -1.02 17.86 27.97
C LEU A 200 -1.80 17.06 26.93
N GLU A 201 -3.12 17.27 26.83
CA GLU A 201 -3.94 16.61 25.81
C GLU A 201 -3.57 17.03 24.39
N GLN A 202 -3.35 18.33 24.16
CA GLN A 202 -2.86 18.83 22.87
C GLN A 202 -1.48 18.27 22.50
N GLN A 203 -0.57 18.17 23.48
CA GLN A 203 0.76 17.56 23.26
C GLN A 203 0.67 16.07 22.92
N ILE A 204 -0.23 15.33 23.57
CA ILE A 204 -0.45 13.91 23.27
C ILE A 204 -1.05 13.75 21.85
N GLU A 205 -1.96 14.63 21.43
CA GLU A 205 -2.54 14.58 20.10
C GLU A 205 -1.53 14.91 18.98
N THR A 206 -0.66 15.91 19.20
CA THR A 206 0.41 16.22 18.23
C THR A 206 1.42 15.08 18.14
N MET A 207 1.85 14.50 19.27
CA MET A 207 2.75 13.34 19.26
C MET A 207 2.12 12.09 18.64
N LYS A 208 0.81 11.84 18.84
CA LYS A 208 0.08 10.77 18.14
C LYS A 208 0.05 10.99 16.63
N LYS A 209 -0.06 12.24 16.18
CA LYS A 209 -0.05 12.59 14.76
C LYS A 209 1.33 12.36 14.14
N ASP A 210 2.38 12.79 14.83
CA ASP A 210 3.77 12.62 14.39
C ASP A 210 4.17 11.14 14.37
N MET A 211 3.72 10.36 15.36
CA MET A 211 3.89 8.90 15.39
C MET A 211 3.21 8.22 14.20
N ARG A 212 1.99 8.64 13.82
CA ARG A 212 1.30 8.09 12.63
C ARG A 212 2.02 8.42 11.33
N LEU A 213 2.54 9.64 11.21
CA LEU A 213 3.30 10.08 10.03
C LEU A 213 4.62 9.30 9.90
N LEU A 214 5.33 9.09 11.01
CA LEU A 214 6.54 8.29 11.03
C LEU A 214 6.26 6.79 10.80
N MET A 215 5.21 6.22 11.39
CA MET A 215 4.79 4.84 11.13
C MET A 215 4.49 4.58 9.64
N ALA A 216 3.90 5.57 8.95
CA ALA A 216 3.65 5.47 7.51
C ALA A 216 4.96 5.46 6.69
N GLY A 217 6.02 6.11 7.18
CA GLY A 217 7.34 6.14 6.54
C GLY A 217 8.27 4.97 6.89
N VAL A 218 8.18 4.44 8.12
CA VAL A 218 9.03 3.34 8.63
C VAL A 218 8.52 1.97 8.21
N SER A 219 7.21 1.74 8.28
CA SER A 219 6.68 0.40 8.02
C SER A 219 6.79 -0.04 6.57
N GLY A 220 7.13 0.86 5.63
CA GLY A 220 7.14 0.56 4.18
C GLY A 220 5.82 -0.07 3.70
N ALA A 221 4.77 -0.02 4.52
CA ALA A 221 3.54 -0.75 4.32
C ALA A 221 2.68 0.04 3.35
N HIS A 222 3.11 0.06 2.10
CA HIS A 222 2.16 -0.12 1.03
C HIS A 222 1.25 -1.28 1.44
N ILE A 223 -0.05 -1.01 1.46
CA ILE A 223 -1.06 -2.06 1.57
C ILE A 223 -0.73 -3.07 0.48
N SER A 224 -0.06 -4.15 0.89
CA SER A 224 0.32 -5.26 0.03
C SER A 224 -0.97 -5.90 -0.39
N VAL A 225 -1.44 -5.54 -1.59
CA VAL A 225 -2.45 -6.31 -2.29
C VAL A 225 -1.76 -7.61 -2.65
N GLY A 226 -1.87 -8.60 -1.75
CA GLY A 226 -1.26 -9.91 -1.92
C GLY A 226 -1.51 -10.41 -3.35
N LYS A 227 -0.43 -10.76 -4.06
CA LYS A 227 -0.51 -11.27 -5.43
C LYS A 227 -1.52 -12.41 -5.45
N ARG A 228 -2.68 -12.18 -6.09
CA ARG A 228 -3.72 -13.19 -6.22
C ARG A 228 -3.13 -14.37 -6.98
N LYS A 229 -3.03 -15.55 -6.35
CA LYS A 229 -2.62 -16.79 -7.02
C LYS A 229 -3.47 -16.97 -8.29
N ARG A 230 -2.80 -17.22 -9.42
CA ARG A 230 -3.43 -17.42 -10.73
C ARG A 230 -4.35 -18.66 -10.66
N ARG A 231 -5.40 -18.66 -11.48
CA ARG A 231 -6.24 -19.85 -11.65
C ARG A 231 -5.53 -20.80 -12.60
N GLU A 232 -5.52 -22.08 -12.28
CA GLU A 232 -4.99 -23.15 -13.13
C GLU A 232 -6.15 -23.77 -13.90
N GLU A 233 -5.91 -24.24 -15.13
CA GLU A 233 -6.85 -25.08 -15.88
C GLU A 233 -6.57 -26.54 -15.54
N ILE A 234 -7.60 -27.24 -15.04
CA ILE A 234 -7.51 -28.61 -14.55
C ILE A 234 -8.39 -29.49 -15.43
N ILE A 235 -7.85 -30.64 -15.84
CA ILE A 235 -8.58 -31.68 -16.55
C ILE A 235 -8.55 -32.93 -15.66
N LYS A 236 -9.72 -33.35 -15.16
CA LYS A 236 -9.88 -34.53 -14.30
C LYS A 236 -11.09 -35.35 -14.72
N GLU A 237 -11.06 -36.63 -14.45
CA GLU A 237 -12.15 -37.55 -14.79
C GLU A 237 -13.26 -37.53 -13.74
N CYS A 238 -14.50 -37.66 -14.20
CA CYS A 238 -15.65 -37.72 -13.32
C CYS A 238 -15.64 -39.03 -12.49
N PRO A 239 -15.77 -38.99 -11.16
CA PRO A 239 -15.79 -40.20 -10.33
C PRO A 239 -17.01 -41.10 -10.53
N SER A 240 -18.04 -40.63 -11.27
CA SER A 240 -19.27 -41.39 -11.53
C SER A 240 -19.37 -41.96 -12.94
N CYS A 241 -18.75 -41.34 -13.94
CA CYS A 241 -18.90 -41.75 -15.36
C CYS A 241 -17.61 -41.65 -16.18
N GLU A 242 -16.48 -41.36 -15.52
CA GLU A 242 -15.13 -41.28 -16.11
C GLU A 242 -14.95 -40.23 -17.23
N ASN A 243 -15.98 -39.43 -17.55
CA ASN A 243 -15.84 -38.38 -18.55
C ASN A 243 -14.89 -37.25 -18.09
N LYS A 244 -14.13 -36.68 -19.01
CA LYS A 244 -13.14 -35.63 -18.74
C LYS A 244 -13.81 -34.28 -18.49
N LEU A 245 -13.60 -33.73 -17.29
CA LEU A 245 -14.08 -32.43 -16.86
C LEU A 245 -12.96 -31.41 -16.96
N LYS A 246 -13.17 -30.35 -17.75
CA LYS A 246 -12.27 -29.20 -17.83
C LYS A 246 -12.81 -28.07 -16.97
N PHE A 247 -12.06 -27.63 -15.97
CA PHE A 247 -12.46 -26.51 -15.10
C PHE A 247 -11.26 -25.71 -14.59
N SER A 248 -11.50 -24.44 -14.27
CA SER A 248 -10.46 -23.56 -13.71
C SER A 248 -10.67 -23.27 -12.22
N GLN A 249 -9.64 -23.49 -11.39
CA GLN A 249 -9.64 -23.27 -9.93
C GLN A 249 -8.29 -22.74 -9.45
N ARG A 250 -8.26 -22.11 -8.27
CA ARG A 250 -7.00 -21.61 -7.65
C ARG A 250 -6.39 -22.69 -6.75
N SER A 251 -5.08 -22.82 -6.75
CA SER A 251 -4.29 -23.65 -5.83
C SER A 251 -4.19 -23.00 -4.42
N MET A 252 -5.35 -22.92 -3.74
CA MET A 252 -5.47 -22.36 -2.39
C MET A 252 -6.15 -23.34 -1.45
N LYS A 253 -5.64 -23.46 -0.22
CA LYS A 253 -6.27 -24.21 0.88
C LYS A 253 -7.71 -23.73 1.04
N ASN A 254 -8.67 -24.65 1.10
CA ASN A 254 -10.10 -24.40 1.18
C ASN A 254 -10.74 -23.74 -0.07
N SER A 255 -10.06 -23.70 -1.22
CA SER A 255 -10.75 -23.42 -2.48
C SER A 255 -11.63 -24.62 -2.83
N ILE A 256 -12.93 -24.37 -2.99
CA ILE A 256 -13.90 -25.39 -3.38
C ILE A 256 -14.63 -24.87 -4.61
N LYS A 257 -14.78 -25.73 -5.62
CA LYS A 257 -15.58 -25.44 -6.81
C LYS A 257 -16.59 -26.54 -7.06
N THR A 258 -17.86 -26.17 -7.18
CA THR A 258 -18.91 -27.08 -7.62
C THR A 258 -18.93 -27.16 -9.14
N ILE A 259 -18.92 -28.38 -9.66
CA ILE A 259 -18.86 -28.71 -11.09
C ILE A 259 -20.03 -29.65 -11.37
N HIS A 260 -20.71 -29.39 -12.49
CA HIS A 260 -21.77 -30.24 -12.99
C HIS A 260 -21.22 -31.13 -14.10
N CYS A 261 -21.43 -32.45 -14.03
CA CYS A 261 -21.01 -33.35 -15.10
C CYS A 261 -22.06 -33.37 -16.23
N SER A 262 -21.64 -33.03 -17.45
CA SER A 262 -22.55 -33.03 -18.61
C SER A 262 -23.02 -34.42 -19.06
N SER A 263 -22.36 -35.50 -18.61
CA SER A 263 -22.67 -36.87 -19.05
C SER A 263 -23.55 -37.66 -18.10
N CYS A 264 -23.43 -37.44 -16.78
CA CYS A 264 -24.20 -38.19 -15.78
C CYS A 264 -25.02 -37.30 -14.83
N ASP A 265 -25.11 -36.00 -15.09
CA ASP A 265 -25.89 -35.03 -14.31
C ASP A 265 -25.48 -34.93 -12.82
N SER A 266 -24.33 -35.52 -12.46
CA SER A 266 -23.86 -35.53 -11.08
C SER A 266 -23.21 -34.20 -10.68
N LEU A 267 -23.53 -33.77 -9.45
CA LEU A 267 -22.90 -32.63 -8.79
C LEU A 267 -21.61 -33.07 -8.10
N ILE A 268 -20.49 -32.47 -8.49
CA ILE A 268 -19.15 -32.83 -8.04
C ILE A 268 -18.51 -31.61 -7.39
N SER A 269 -17.73 -31.83 -6.34
CA SER A 269 -16.98 -30.82 -5.63
C SER A 269 -15.48 -31.02 -5.78
N SER A 270 -14.78 -30.00 -6.28
CA SER A 270 -13.33 -29.99 -6.39
C SER A 270 -12.71 -29.22 -5.23
N SER A 271 -11.90 -29.91 -4.41
CA SER A 271 -11.16 -29.30 -3.30
C SER A 271 -9.66 -29.48 -3.47
N PHE A 272 -8.88 -28.41 -3.28
CA PHE A 272 -7.42 -28.46 -3.34
C PHE A 272 -6.83 -29.02 -2.03
N VAL A 273 -5.98 -30.04 -2.14
CA VAL A 273 -5.29 -30.67 -1.01
C VAL A 273 -3.81 -30.26 -1.00
N PRO A 274 -3.37 -29.36 -0.10
CA PRO A 274 -2.00 -28.84 -0.10
C PRO A 274 -0.91 -29.91 0.05
N ALA A 275 -1.21 -31.02 0.74
CA ALA A 275 -0.23 -32.07 1.00
C ALA A 275 0.16 -32.87 -0.26
N LYS A 276 -0.70 -32.91 -1.28
CA LYS A 276 -0.49 -33.64 -2.54
C LYS A 276 -0.34 -32.71 -3.75
N ASP A 277 -0.48 -31.40 -3.53
CA ASP A 277 -0.53 -30.37 -4.57
C ASP A 277 -1.52 -30.71 -5.72
N ASP A 278 -2.66 -31.32 -5.37
CA ASP A 278 -3.63 -31.83 -6.35
C ASP A 278 -5.08 -31.50 -5.93
N PHE A 279 -5.99 -31.55 -6.91
CA PHE A 279 -7.41 -31.34 -6.76
C PHE A 279 -8.16 -32.66 -6.61
N LEU A 280 -8.79 -32.87 -5.46
CA LEU A 280 -9.64 -34.03 -5.20
C LEU A 280 -11.08 -33.73 -5.63
N LEU A 281 -11.66 -34.62 -6.43
CA LEU A 281 -13.07 -34.58 -6.82
C LEU A 281 -13.88 -35.52 -5.91
N THR A 282 -14.89 -34.97 -5.23
CA THR A 282 -15.82 -35.73 -4.39
C THR A 282 -17.25 -35.54 -4.88
N LEU A 283 -18.08 -36.57 -4.76
CA LEU A 283 -19.48 -36.52 -5.20
C LEU A 283 -20.33 -35.83 -4.12
N LYS A 284 -21.14 -34.85 -4.52
CA LYS A 284 -22.05 -34.17 -3.59
C LYS A 284 -23.23 -35.08 -3.28
N VAL A 285 -23.28 -35.58 -2.05
CA VAL A 285 -24.42 -36.31 -1.53
C VAL A 285 -25.11 -35.45 -0.47
N LYS A 286 -26.41 -35.23 -0.64
CA LYS A 286 -27.23 -34.57 0.37
C LYS A 286 -27.52 -35.54 1.50
N GLN A 287 -27.11 -35.21 2.72
CA GLN A 287 -27.44 -35.96 3.92
C GLN A 287 -28.60 -35.27 4.65
N LYS A 288 -29.63 -36.04 4.99
CA LYS A 288 -30.71 -35.57 5.86
C LYS A 288 -30.23 -35.59 7.30
N LYS A 289 -30.31 -34.45 7.99
CA LYS A 289 -30.08 -34.33 9.44
C LYS A 289 -31.26 -33.67 10.11
N GLU A 290 -31.56 -34.11 11.32
CA GLU A 290 -32.65 -33.57 12.13
C GLU A 290 -32.06 -32.81 13.32
N THR A 291 -32.66 -31.67 13.65
CA THR A 291 -32.44 -30.98 14.92
C THR A 291 -33.74 -30.37 15.43
N HIS A 292 -33.75 -29.93 16.68
CA HIS A 292 -34.89 -29.26 17.30
C HIS A 292 -34.69 -27.75 17.22
N CYS A 293 -35.77 -27.00 17.01
CA CYS A 293 -35.76 -25.54 17.13
C CYS A 293 -35.57 -25.14 18.60
N SER A 294 -34.65 -24.22 18.90
CA SER A 294 -34.38 -23.83 20.29
C SER A 294 -35.55 -23.08 20.93
N ASP A 295 -36.39 -22.42 20.12
CA ASP A 295 -37.52 -21.62 20.61
C ASP A 295 -38.81 -22.41 20.82
N CYS A 296 -39.14 -23.31 19.89
CA CYS A 296 -40.44 -23.99 19.89
C CYS A 296 -40.35 -25.50 20.05
N GLY A 297 -39.14 -26.07 20.10
CA GLY A 297 -38.90 -27.50 20.25
C GLY A 297 -39.28 -28.36 19.04
N GLU A 298 -39.77 -27.76 17.96
CA GLU A 298 -40.22 -28.48 16.77
C GLU A 298 -39.03 -29.15 16.05
N LYS A 299 -39.25 -30.36 15.53
CA LYS A 299 -38.24 -31.08 14.74
C LYS A 299 -38.12 -30.47 13.36
N ILE A 300 -36.91 -30.05 13.00
CA ILE A 300 -36.59 -29.49 11.69
C ILE A 300 -35.62 -30.46 11.00
N SER A 301 -36.00 -30.91 9.80
CA SER A 301 -35.14 -31.68 8.92
C SER A 301 -34.41 -30.77 7.94
N PHE A 302 -33.10 -30.95 7.82
CA PHE A 302 -32.22 -30.23 6.90
C PHE A 302 -31.64 -31.19 5.88
N GLU A 303 -31.61 -30.79 4.62
CA GLU A 303 -30.74 -31.39 3.61
C GLU A 303 -29.43 -30.62 3.59
N LEU A 304 -28.33 -31.28 3.97
CA LEU A 304 -27.00 -30.67 4.03
C LEU A 304 -26.01 -31.48 3.21
N ASP A 305 -25.26 -30.79 2.34
CA ASP A 305 -24.20 -31.43 1.55
C ASP A 305 -23.09 -31.98 2.45
N THR A 306 -22.43 -33.05 1.98
CA THR A 306 -21.25 -33.66 2.62
C THR A 306 -20.01 -32.74 2.64
N GLU A 307 -20.02 -31.63 1.90
CA GLU A 307 -18.91 -30.67 1.86
C GLU A 307 -18.68 -29.92 3.17
N VAL A 308 -17.40 -29.69 3.47
CA VAL A 308 -16.97 -28.79 4.55
C VAL A 308 -17.46 -27.37 4.26
N LYS A 309 -18.03 -26.70 5.28
CA LYS A 309 -18.65 -25.36 5.20
C LYS A 309 -19.89 -25.28 4.32
N SER A 310 -20.51 -26.41 3.96
CA SER A 310 -21.85 -26.39 3.38
C SER A 310 -22.83 -25.73 4.34
N ARG A 311 -23.73 -24.91 3.79
CA ARG A 311 -24.74 -24.16 4.54
C ARG A 311 -26.12 -24.54 4.02
N SER A 312 -27.03 -24.88 4.92
CA SER A 312 -28.45 -25.06 4.63
C SER A 312 -29.25 -24.17 5.55
N VAL A 313 -30.31 -23.56 5.02
CA VAL A 313 -31.14 -22.60 5.75
C VAL A 313 -32.58 -23.04 5.61
N VAL A 314 -33.22 -23.32 6.74
CA VAL A 314 -34.62 -23.75 6.80
C VAL A 314 -35.34 -22.90 7.82
N ASN A 315 -36.55 -22.47 7.47
CA ASN A 315 -37.41 -21.76 8.39
C ASN A 315 -38.21 -22.77 9.20
N CYS A 316 -38.30 -22.56 10.51
CA CYS A 316 -39.16 -23.40 11.34
C CYS A 316 -40.62 -23.26 10.91
N GLY A 317 -41.33 -24.37 10.72
CA GLY A 317 -42.74 -24.35 10.31
C GLY A 317 -43.68 -23.72 11.35
N LYS A 318 -43.26 -23.66 12.62
CA LYS A 318 -44.10 -23.20 13.74
C LYS A 318 -43.80 -21.76 14.18
N CYS A 319 -42.53 -21.42 14.38
CA CYS A 319 -42.13 -20.07 14.83
C CYS A 319 -41.56 -19.19 13.71
N HIS A 320 -41.47 -19.71 12.47
CA HIS A 320 -40.91 -19.03 11.29
C HIS A 320 -39.46 -18.54 11.40
N LYS A 321 -38.78 -18.77 12.53
CA LYS A 321 -37.39 -18.39 12.72
C LYS A 321 -36.47 -19.17 11.78
N GLN A 322 -35.46 -18.47 11.28
CA GLN A 322 -34.49 -19.00 10.33
C GLN A 322 -33.40 -19.78 11.08
N VAL A 323 -33.38 -21.09 10.90
CA VAL A 323 -32.33 -21.96 11.43
C VAL A 323 -31.33 -22.23 10.31
N THR A 324 -30.07 -21.90 10.56
CA THR A 324 -28.96 -22.19 9.66
C THR A 324 -28.16 -23.38 10.19
N ALA A 325 -27.97 -24.40 9.36
CA ALA A 325 -27.04 -25.50 9.62
C ALA A 325 -25.75 -25.30 8.81
N ILE A 326 -24.59 -25.41 9.45
CA ILE A 326 -23.27 -25.29 8.81
C ILE A 326 -22.42 -26.52 9.16
N ARG A 327 -21.83 -27.18 8.15
CA ARG A 327 -20.87 -28.26 8.37
C ARG A 327 -19.48 -27.69 8.70
N LEU A 328 -18.89 -28.08 9.83
CA LEU A 328 -17.56 -27.68 10.27
C LEU A 328 -16.46 -28.54 9.63
N GLU A 329 -15.20 -28.11 9.77
CA GLU A 329 -14.02 -28.81 9.21
C GLU A 329 -13.80 -30.21 9.83
N ASN A 330 -14.29 -30.43 11.06
CA ASN A 330 -14.27 -31.73 11.75
C ASN A 330 -15.43 -32.66 11.34
N GLY A 331 -16.33 -32.23 10.45
CA GLY A 331 -17.49 -33.00 10.01
C GLY A 331 -18.74 -32.86 10.89
N GLU A 332 -18.65 -32.17 12.03
CA GLU A 332 -19.79 -31.83 12.86
C GLU A 332 -20.68 -30.77 12.19
N VAL A 333 -21.93 -30.69 12.60
CA VAL A 333 -22.88 -29.70 12.08
C VAL A 333 -23.25 -28.76 13.21
N LYS A 334 -22.90 -27.48 13.03
CA LYS A 334 -23.28 -26.41 13.93
C LYS A 334 -24.59 -25.79 13.48
N TYR A 335 -25.50 -25.60 14.42
CA TYR A 335 -26.76 -24.91 14.20
C TYR A 335 -26.65 -23.49 14.74
N THR A 336 -27.03 -22.51 13.94
CA THR A 336 -27.09 -21.10 14.32
C THR A 336 -28.42 -20.54 13.90
N GLU A 337 -29.11 -19.90 14.82
CA GLU A 337 -30.36 -19.19 14.55
C GLU A 337 -30.01 -17.78 14.07
N GLY A 338 -30.55 -17.39 12.93
CA GLY A 338 -30.41 -16.03 12.43
C GLY A 338 -31.42 -15.14 13.14
N ASN A 339 -30.95 -14.07 13.79
CA ASN A 339 -31.83 -12.94 14.06
C ASN A 339 -32.33 -12.42 12.71
N GLU A 340 -33.64 -12.17 12.60
CA GLU A 340 -34.25 -11.45 11.49
C GLU A 340 -33.57 -10.08 11.36
N TYR A 341 -32.47 -10.02 10.62
CA TYR A 341 -32.08 -8.76 10.01
C TYR A 341 -33.08 -8.55 8.89
N MET A 342 -34.14 -7.79 9.19
CA MET A 342 -35.00 -7.17 8.19
C MET A 342 -34.09 -6.64 7.10
N SER A 343 -34.12 -7.28 5.93
CA SER A 343 -33.85 -6.62 4.67
C SER A 343 -34.96 -5.58 4.50
N SER A 344 -34.90 -4.50 5.26
CA SER A 344 -35.83 -3.39 5.09
C SER A 344 -35.47 -2.71 3.79
N THR A 345 -36.30 -2.99 2.78
CA THR A 345 -36.57 -2.06 1.70
C THR A 345 -36.86 -0.72 2.37
N LEU A 346 -35.98 0.27 2.20
CA LEU A 346 -36.17 1.60 2.76
C LEU A 346 -37.45 2.17 2.15
N THR A 347 -38.42 2.51 3.00
CA THR A 347 -39.65 3.16 2.54
C THR A 347 -39.39 4.65 2.34
N GLU A 348 -40.16 5.30 1.47
CA GLU A 348 -40.02 6.75 1.21
C GLU A 348 -40.21 7.57 2.50
N ASN A 349 -41.08 7.11 3.39
CA ASN A 349 -41.32 7.71 4.71
C ASN A 349 -40.05 7.70 5.60
N ASP A 350 -39.24 6.64 5.52
CA ASP A 350 -37.98 6.54 6.27
C ASP A 350 -36.94 7.56 5.76
N ILE A 351 -36.95 7.84 4.46
CA ILE A 351 -36.04 8.82 3.83
C ILE A 351 -36.43 10.23 4.26
N GLU A 352 -37.73 10.54 4.30
CA GLU A 352 -38.23 11.85 4.74
C GLU A 352 -37.95 12.09 6.23
N ASN A 353 -38.14 11.07 7.08
CA ASN A 353 -37.82 11.16 8.51
C ASN A 353 -36.34 11.43 8.75
N VAL A 354 -35.45 10.77 8.00
CA VAL A 354 -34.00 11.05 8.04
C VAL A 354 -33.70 12.47 7.55
N SER A 355 -34.40 12.96 6.52
CA SER A 355 -34.21 14.33 6.03
C SER A 355 -34.56 15.40 7.06
N LYS A 356 -35.62 15.18 7.87
CA LYS A 356 -36.07 16.12 8.91
C LYS A 356 -35.16 16.12 10.14
N ALA A 357 -34.57 14.97 10.46
CA ALA A 357 -33.68 14.80 11.61
C ALA A 357 -32.24 15.29 11.36
N LEU A 358 -31.85 15.58 10.11
CA LEU A 358 -30.51 16.05 9.80
C LEU A 358 -30.34 17.55 10.13
N PRO A 359 -29.26 17.94 10.84
CA PRO A 359 -28.96 19.35 11.06
C PRO A 359 -28.50 20.05 9.78
N LEU A 360 -28.39 21.38 9.79
CA LEU A 360 -27.83 22.13 8.66
C LEU A 360 -26.39 21.70 8.37
N GLN A 361 -26.05 21.54 7.09
CA GLN A 361 -24.70 21.20 6.63
C GLN A 361 -23.74 22.40 6.82
N PRO A 362 -22.45 22.18 7.12
CA PRO A 362 -21.72 20.90 7.20
C PRO A 362 -21.86 20.19 8.56
N TRP A 363 -21.93 18.85 8.53
CA TRP A 363 -22.08 17.99 9.70
C TRP A 363 -20.74 17.60 10.35
N PRO A 364 -20.70 17.39 11.68
CA PRO A 364 -19.55 16.76 12.32
C PRO A 364 -19.45 15.27 11.95
N GLN A 365 -18.25 14.70 12.09
CA GLN A 365 -18.05 13.26 11.87
C GLN A 365 -18.98 12.43 12.78
N GLY A 366 -19.59 11.40 12.21
CA GLY A 366 -20.46 10.48 12.96
C GLY A 366 -21.94 10.88 13.07
N ILE A 367 -22.42 11.91 12.36
CA ILE A 367 -23.83 12.34 12.42
C ILE A 367 -24.84 11.23 12.15
N HIS A 368 -24.54 10.31 11.21
CA HIS A 368 -25.39 9.16 10.90
C HIS A 368 -25.63 8.23 12.09
N LYS A 369 -24.73 8.17 13.07
CA LYS A 369 -24.93 7.39 14.30
C LYS A 369 -25.90 8.10 15.25
N LYS A 370 -25.80 9.42 15.36
CA LYS A 370 -26.71 10.24 16.19
C LYS A 370 -28.15 10.17 15.66
N VAL A 371 -28.31 10.35 14.35
CA VAL A 371 -29.62 10.24 13.69
C VAL A 371 -30.17 8.81 13.76
N ALA A 372 -29.31 7.79 13.67
CA ALA A 372 -29.73 6.39 13.84
C ALA A 372 -30.25 6.10 15.25
N THR A 373 -29.61 6.63 16.29
CA THR A 373 -30.10 6.50 17.67
C THR A 373 -31.40 7.26 17.90
N GLU A 374 -31.56 8.44 17.29
CA GLU A 374 -32.75 9.26 17.44
C GLU A 374 -33.98 8.66 16.76
N LEU A 375 -33.80 8.07 15.56
CA LEU A 375 -34.89 7.47 14.78
C LEU A 375 -35.09 5.97 15.06
N ASN A 376 -34.33 5.39 16.00
CA ASN A 376 -34.29 3.94 16.27
C ASN A 376 -34.11 3.08 15.00
N MET A 377 -33.22 3.55 14.10
CA MET A 377 -32.91 2.89 12.83
C MET A 377 -31.50 2.30 12.85
N SER A 378 -31.24 1.30 11.99
CA SER A 378 -29.85 0.82 11.83
C SER A 378 -28.95 1.90 11.20
N ASN A 379 -27.68 1.96 11.62
CA ASN A 379 -26.67 2.84 11.02
C ASN A 379 -26.58 2.69 9.49
N SER A 380 -26.79 1.46 9.01
CA SER A 380 -26.79 1.12 7.58
C SER A 380 -28.01 1.65 6.83
N ALA A 381 -29.18 1.74 7.48
CA ALA A 381 -30.37 2.35 6.90
C ALA A 381 -30.20 3.86 6.77
N VAL A 382 -29.77 4.56 7.82
CA VAL A 382 -29.53 6.01 7.80
C VAL A 382 -28.47 6.41 6.76
N ARG A 383 -27.34 5.69 6.68
CA ARG A 383 -26.32 5.95 5.64
C ARG A 383 -26.88 5.78 4.22
N ARG A 384 -27.75 4.80 4.00
CA ARG A 384 -28.40 4.60 2.70
C ARG A 384 -29.39 5.73 2.39
N SER A 385 -30.23 6.12 3.34
CA SER A 385 -31.13 7.27 3.20
C SER A 385 -30.37 8.56 2.88
N MET A 386 -29.27 8.84 3.58
CA MET A 386 -28.41 10.01 3.30
C MET A 386 -27.84 9.97 1.89
N LYS A 387 -27.38 8.82 1.40
CA LYS A 387 -26.93 8.69 -0.01
C LYS A 387 -28.02 8.99 -1.01
N ILE A 388 -29.26 8.55 -0.74
CA ILE A 388 -30.41 8.83 -1.59
C ILE A 388 -30.70 10.35 -1.58
N LEU A 389 -30.70 10.99 -0.41
CA LEU A 389 -30.87 12.46 -0.29
C LEU A 389 -29.78 13.23 -1.05
N ILE A 390 -28.52 12.76 -1.01
CA ILE A 390 -27.42 13.32 -1.80
C ILE A 390 -27.69 13.16 -3.30
N SER A 391 -28.08 11.96 -3.75
CA SER A 391 -28.38 11.72 -5.17
C SER A 391 -29.57 12.54 -5.69
N ARG A 392 -30.53 12.86 -4.82
CA ARG A 392 -31.68 13.72 -5.13
C ARG A 392 -31.34 15.20 -5.11
N GLY A 393 -30.13 15.58 -4.70
CA GLY A 393 -29.69 16.97 -4.60
C GLY A 393 -30.29 17.74 -3.42
N ILE A 394 -30.96 17.06 -2.49
CA ILE A 394 -31.58 17.68 -1.30
C ILE A 394 -30.48 18.11 -0.31
N VAL A 395 -29.42 17.30 -0.20
CA VAL A 395 -28.24 17.59 0.62
C VAL A 395 -26.97 17.45 -0.21
N LYS A 396 -25.94 18.25 0.07
CA LYS A 396 -24.67 18.17 -0.65
C LYS A 396 -23.83 16.99 -0.14
N ASN A 397 -22.93 16.48 -0.97
CA ASN A 397 -21.96 15.50 -0.50
C ASN A 397 -20.95 16.17 0.43
N GLN A 398 -20.55 15.50 1.50
CA GLN A 398 -19.62 16.06 2.47
C GLN A 398 -18.56 15.04 2.85
N VAL A 399 -17.29 15.46 2.79
CA VAL A 399 -16.13 14.68 3.25
C VAL A 399 -15.35 15.57 4.21
N ASP A 400 -15.12 15.09 5.43
CA ASP A 400 -14.30 15.76 6.45
C ASP A 400 -14.61 17.24 6.71
N GLY A 401 -15.91 17.57 6.81
CA GLY A 401 -16.34 18.95 7.11
C GLY A 401 -16.49 19.84 5.87
N GLN A 402 -16.05 19.41 4.69
CA GLN A 402 -16.10 20.19 3.46
C GLN A 402 -17.22 19.69 2.53
N LEU A 403 -17.97 20.64 1.96
CA LEU A 403 -19.07 20.35 1.03
C LEU A 403 -18.54 20.26 -0.39
N PHE A 404 -18.95 19.21 -1.10
CA PHE A 404 -18.65 18.96 -2.50
C PHE A 404 -19.94 19.04 -3.30
N ASP A 405 -19.90 19.78 -4.41
CA ASP A 405 -21.01 19.79 -5.35
C ASP A 405 -21.10 18.44 -6.07
N ASN A 406 -22.32 17.92 -6.20
CA ASN A 406 -22.57 16.67 -6.89
C ASN A 406 -22.42 16.90 -8.40
N VAL A 407 -21.30 16.48 -8.99
CA VAL A 407 -21.17 16.39 -10.45
C VAL A 407 -22.01 15.20 -10.91
N VAL A 408 -23.29 15.44 -11.16
CA VAL A 408 -24.15 14.47 -11.84
C VAL A 408 -23.70 14.42 -13.30
N GLN A 409 -22.91 13.41 -13.66
CA GLN A 409 -22.76 13.03 -15.06
C GLN A 409 -24.11 12.48 -15.54
N VAL A 410 -24.86 13.33 -16.27
CA VAL A 410 -25.97 12.87 -17.10
C VAL A 410 -25.35 12.04 -18.22
N LYS A 411 -25.38 10.72 -18.07
CA LYS A 411 -25.24 9.81 -19.21
C LYS A 411 -26.54 9.92 -20.01
N ASN A 412 -26.50 10.65 -21.12
CA ASN A 412 -27.42 10.42 -22.23
C ASN A 412 -26.99 9.17 -22.99
#